data_AF-A0AAD7CVT4-F1
#
_entry.id   AF-A0AAD7CVT4-F1
#
_cell.length_a   1.000
_cell.length_b   1.000
_cell.length_c   1.000
_cell.angle_alpha   90.00
_cell.angle_beta   90.00
_cell.angle_gamma   90.00
#
_symmetry.space_group_name_H-M   'P 1'
#
loop_
_entity.id
_entity.type
_entity.pdbx_description
1 polymer ?
#
loop_
_entity_poly.entity_id
_entity_poly.type
_entity_poly.pdbx_seq_one_letter_code
_entity_poly.pdbx_strand_id
1 'polypeptide(L)'
;TWRLHRVKDHRALKSGHRTRYWCSQDEAHKKKSKASQDPDVRNRDTLGMKRYRCGSKLAISCRTNEDDSQLTVSVQLLHGVKHTPYIDVTMPEAALDIIRENAEWSTPVELVGKVQAAFPAVSAQQIHRAWMEFSELYWRFDDAQLPSAEKLLQEHGDDVHIFEPEGVRCAFDASSSAFHVSMYVTVVQVRKRALNTA
;
A
#
# COMPACT_ATOMS: atom_id res chain seq x y z
N THR A 1 19.25 -0.30 5.38
CA THR A 1 20.27 0.61 5.99
C THR A 1 19.60 1.86 6.51
N TRP A 2 19.83 2.19 7.78
CA TRP A 2 19.03 3.09 8.65
C TRP A 2 18.82 4.53 8.15
N ARG A 3 17.61 4.86 7.64
CA ARG A 3 17.15 6.26 7.42
C ARG A 3 16.25 6.72 8.58
N LEU A 4 16.82 6.93 9.78
CA LEU A 4 16.06 7.33 10.98
C LEU A 4 16.07 8.83 11.29
N HIS A 5 16.86 9.62 10.57
CA HIS A 5 17.13 11.01 10.92
C HIS A 5 16.97 11.93 9.70
N ARG A 6 16.12 12.96 9.82
CA ARG A 6 15.95 13.99 8.77
C ARG A 6 16.72 15.25 9.12
N VAL A 7 17.57 15.71 8.20
CA VAL A 7 18.30 16.98 8.30
C VAL A 7 17.28 18.12 8.38
N LYS A 8 17.38 18.98 9.38
CA LYS A 8 16.56 20.21 9.45
C LYS A 8 17.42 21.47 9.38
N ASP A 9 18.60 21.45 9.96
CA ASP A 9 19.45 22.63 10.08
C ASP A 9 20.91 22.23 9.89
N HIS A 10 21.59 22.90 8.98
CA HIS A 10 23.03 22.81 8.74
C HIS A 10 23.59 24.21 8.89
N ARG A 11 23.95 24.58 10.14
CA ARG A 11 24.51 25.89 10.42
C ARG A 11 26.00 25.85 10.23
N ALA A 12 26.52 26.79 9.44
CA ALA A 12 27.91 27.17 9.52
C ALA A 12 28.19 27.79 10.90
N LEU A 13 29.23 27.31 11.55
CA LEU A 13 29.86 27.92 12.72
C LEU A 13 31.13 28.63 12.24
N LYS A 14 31.62 29.61 13.02
CA LYS A 14 32.87 30.33 12.68
C LYS A 14 34.06 29.40 12.44
N SER A 15 34.09 28.24 13.08
CA SER A 15 35.15 27.23 12.97
C SER A 15 34.65 25.86 12.50
N GLY A 16 33.52 25.78 11.78
CA GLY A 16 33.06 24.49 11.23
C GLY A 16 31.57 24.41 10.96
N HIS A 17 30.97 23.23 11.16
CA HIS A 17 29.57 22.96 10.82
C HIS A 17 28.84 22.26 11.96
N ARG A 18 27.56 22.58 12.13
CA ARG A 18 26.65 21.82 13.00
C ARG A 18 25.39 21.42 12.25
N THR A 19 25.19 20.12 12.15
CA THR A 19 23.98 19.53 11.58
C THR A 19 23.10 18.99 12.69
N ARG A 20 21.81 19.34 12.65
CA ARG A 20 20.80 18.78 13.56
C ARG A 20 19.76 17.99 12.77
N TYR A 21 19.46 16.81 13.31
CA TYR A 21 18.44 15.91 12.84
C TYR A 21 17.40 15.65 13.94
N TRP A 22 16.19 15.34 13.52
CA TRP A 22 15.11 14.89 14.38
C TRP A 22 14.77 13.44 14.08
N CYS A 23 14.20 12.73 15.06
CA CYS A 23 13.65 11.41 14.82
C CYS A 23 12.59 11.47 13.71
N SER A 24 12.68 10.56 12.76
CA SER A 24 11.74 10.49 11.65
C SER A 24 10.30 10.24 12.13
N GLN A 25 10.12 9.58 13.28
CA GLN A 25 8.85 9.24 13.95
C GLN A 25 8.36 10.30 14.94
N ASP A 26 9.08 11.42 15.11
CA ASP A 26 8.64 12.51 15.98
C ASP A 26 7.38 13.20 15.41
N GLU A 27 6.33 13.24 16.22
CA GLU A 27 5.06 13.90 15.88
C GLU A 27 5.24 15.40 15.63
N ALA A 28 6.04 16.09 16.45
CA ALA A 28 6.24 17.55 16.39
C ALA A 28 6.98 17.99 15.10
N HIS A 29 7.60 17.05 14.40
CA HIS A 29 8.39 17.30 13.19
C HIS A 29 7.87 16.52 11.98
N LYS A 30 6.58 16.16 12.00
CA LYS A 30 5.85 15.63 10.83
C LYS A 30 5.80 16.67 9.72
N LYS A 31 6.28 16.29 8.52
CA LYS A 31 6.00 17.07 7.30
C LYS A 31 4.50 16.99 7.02
N LYS A 32 3.87 18.13 6.75
CA LYS A 32 2.50 18.16 6.21
C LYS A 32 2.52 17.41 4.87
N SER A 33 1.60 16.47 4.69
CA SER A 33 1.40 15.84 3.39
C SER A 33 0.94 16.92 2.41
N LYS A 34 1.60 17.01 1.26
CA LYS A 34 1.05 17.71 0.12
C LYS A 34 0.40 16.63 -0.73
N ALA A 35 -0.93 16.54 -0.66
CA ALA A 35 -1.66 15.72 -1.62
C ALA A 35 -1.42 16.33 -3.00
N SER A 36 -0.97 15.53 -3.96
CA SER A 36 -0.94 15.99 -5.35
C SER A 36 -2.38 16.22 -5.79
N GLN A 37 -2.63 17.33 -6.48
CA GLN A 37 -3.90 17.60 -7.15
C GLN A 37 -3.88 17.11 -8.61
N ASP A 38 -2.74 16.55 -9.03
CA ASP A 38 -2.59 15.98 -10.37
C ASP A 38 -3.40 14.66 -10.44
N PRO A 39 -4.37 14.56 -11.37
CA PRO A 39 -5.22 13.39 -11.52
C PRO A 39 -4.46 12.10 -11.87
N ASP A 40 -3.25 12.20 -12.42
CA ASP A 40 -2.44 11.03 -12.80
C ASP A 40 -1.51 10.56 -11.66
N VAL A 41 -1.43 11.32 -10.57
CA VAL A 41 -0.58 10.97 -9.42
C VAL A 41 -1.34 10.04 -8.48
N ARG A 42 -1.06 8.74 -8.59
CA ARG A 42 -1.45 7.75 -7.58
C ARG A 42 -0.85 8.13 -6.21
N ASN A 43 -1.68 8.66 -5.33
CA ASN A 43 -1.28 8.93 -3.95
C ASN A 43 -0.91 7.61 -3.26
N ARG A 44 0.24 7.56 -2.58
CA ARG A 44 0.65 6.35 -1.87
C ARG A 44 -0.31 6.06 -0.72
N ASP A 45 -1.09 4.99 -0.87
CA ASP A 45 -1.83 4.33 0.22
C ASP A 45 -0.90 3.51 1.11
N THR A 46 0.20 4.12 1.56
CA THR A 46 1.03 3.58 2.62
C THR A 46 0.52 4.17 3.93
N LEU A 47 0.06 3.29 4.84
CA LEU A 47 -0.26 3.67 6.21
C LEU A 47 0.85 4.57 6.75
N GLY A 48 0.47 5.78 7.18
CA GLY A 48 1.43 6.73 7.70
C GLY A 48 2.20 6.12 8.87
N MET A 49 3.53 6.25 8.84
CA MET A 49 4.39 5.79 9.93
C MET A 49 3.88 6.30 11.29
N LYS A 50 3.66 5.37 12.25
CA LYS A 50 3.22 5.70 13.61
C LYS A 50 4.18 6.72 14.24
N ARG A 51 3.59 7.73 14.88
CA ARG A 51 4.30 8.88 15.46
C ARG A 51 4.31 8.81 16.97
N TYR A 52 5.33 9.43 17.55
CA TYR A 52 5.53 9.49 18.99
C TYR A 52 6.00 10.89 19.38
N ARG A 53 5.61 11.36 20.56
CA ARG A 53 6.14 12.60 21.16
C ARG A 53 7.52 12.35 21.78
N CYS A 54 8.47 11.92 20.96
CA CYS A 54 9.77 11.47 21.44
C CYS A 54 10.77 12.61 21.65
N GLY A 55 10.60 13.76 20.98
CA GLY A 55 11.52 14.91 21.11
C GLY A 55 12.97 14.59 20.77
N SER A 56 13.17 13.48 20.06
CA SER A 56 14.48 12.87 19.85
C SER A 56 15.27 13.68 18.81
N LYS A 57 16.52 13.99 19.15
CA LYS A 57 17.43 14.79 18.33
C LYS A 57 18.80 14.15 18.22
N LEU A 58 19.37 14.25 17.02
CA LEU A 58 20.76 13.93 16.74
C LEU A 58 21.45 15.23 16.32
N ALA A 59 22.53 15.61 16.99
CA ALA A 59 23.35 16.75 16.60
C ALA A 59 24.76 16.26 16.31
N ILE A 60 25.26 16.56 15.11
CA ILE A 60 26.64 16.32 14.70
C ILE A 60 27.28 17.69 14.55
N SER A 61 28.37 17.95 15.27
CA SER A 61 29.17 19.16 15.08
C SER A 61 30.60 18.80 14.74
N CYS A 62 31.09 19.39 13.67
CA CYS A 62 32.48 19.34 13.26
C CYS A 62 33.07 20.73 13.51
N ARG A 63 34.17 20.81 14.25
CA ARG A 63 34.87 22.07 14.54
C ARG A 63 36.36 21.87 14.35
N THR A 64 37.02 22.83 13.73
CA THR A 64 38.48 22.93 13.74
C THR A 64 38.93 23.87 14.85
N ASN A 65 40.14 23.61 15.38
CA ASN A 65 40.81 24.56 16.27
C ASN A 65 41.29 25.79 15.48
N GLU A 66 41.68 26.86 16.18
CA GLU A 66 42.09 28.13 15.56
C GLU A 66 43.26 27.98 14.57
N ASP A 67 44.15 27.00 14.81
CA ASP A 67 45.29 26.68 13.95
C ASP A 67 44.96 25.68 12.82
N ASP A 68 43.69 25.29 12.67
CA ASP A 68 43.17 24.30 11.71
C ASP A 68 43.85 22.91 11.77
N SER A 69 44.68 22.67 12.78
CA SER A 69 45.52 21.48 12.95
C SER A 69 44.78 20.26 13.48
N GLN A 70 43.58 20.46 14.04
CA GLN A 70 42.80 19.39 14.65
C GLN A 70 41.30 19.56 14.37
N LEU A 71 40.70 18.51 13.81
CA LEU A 71 39.27 18.39 13.61
C LEU A 71 38.62 17.65 14.79
N THR A 72 37.73 18.33 15.50
CA THR A 72 36.88 17.73 16.53
C THR A 72 35.50 17.45 15.98
N VAL A 73 35.10 16.18 16.00
CA VAL A 73 33.74 15.74 15.65
C VAL A 73 33.01 15.32 16.92
N SER A 74 31.89 15.97 17.24
CA SER A 74 31.03 15.62 18.37
C SER A 74 29.68 15.13 17.87
N VAL A 75 29.28 13.95 18.34
CA VAL A 75 27.98 13.34 18.04
C VAL A 75 27.16 13.29 19.33
N GLN A 76 26.04 14.00 19.36
CA GLN A 76 25.10 13.98 20.47
C GLN A 76 23.78 13.35 20.01
N LEU A 77 23.47 12.17 20.54
CA LEU A 77 22.20 11.48 20.32
C LEU A 77 21.37 11.54 21.60
N LEU A 78 20.20 12.18 21.53
CA LEU A 78 19.20 12.17 22.60
C LEU A 78 17.92 11.54 22.05
N HIS A 79 17.48 10.45 22.67
CA HIS A 79 16.23 9.79 22.33
C HIS A 79 15.29 9.78 23.53
N GLY A 80 14.23 10.58 23.50
CA GLY A 80 13.40 10.83 24.70
C GLY A 80 12.43 9.71 25.05
N VAL A 81 11.94 8.97 24.04
CA VAL A 81 10.96 7.88 24.25
C VAL A 81 11.31 6.69 23.38
N LYS A 82 11.50 5.50 23.95
CA LYS A 82 11.67 4.27 23.17
C LYS A 82 10.37 3.98 22.41
N HIS A 83 10.47 3.76 21.10
CA HIS A 83 9.32 3.42 20.26
C HIS A 83 9.67 2.37 19.23
N THR A 84 8.64 1.66 18.74
CA THR A 84 8.81 0.62 17.71
C THR A 84 9.48 1.22 16.47
N PRO A 85 10.59 0.63 16.00
CA PRO A 85 11.25 1.07 14.78
C PRO A 85 10.28 1.06 13.60
N TYR A 86 10.43 2.01 12.70
CA TYR A 86 9.74 1.92 11.42
C TYR A 86 10.29 0.74 10.62
N ILE A 87 9.39 -0.16 10.24
CA ILE A 87 9.67 -1.24 9.32
C ILE A 87 9.25 -0.74 7.93
N ASP A 88 10.09 -1.00 6.93
CA ASP A 88 9.70 -0.74 5.54
C ASP A 88 8.49 -1.61 5.21
N VAL A 89 7.35 -0.97 4.97
CA VAL A 89 6.09 -1.62 4.63
C VAL A 89 5.97 -1.87 3.12
N THR A 90 7.04 -1.69 2.35
CA THR A 90 7.04 -2.02 0.92
C THR A 90 6.87 -3.52 0.74
N MET A 91 5.99 -3.94 -0.17
CA MET A 91 5.78 -5.37 -0.41
C MET A 91 7.06 -5.97 -1.02
N PRO A 92 7.59 -7.08 -0.46
CA PRO A 92 8.73 -7.77 -1.05
C PRO A 92 8.42 -8.22 -2.47
N GLU A 93 9.40 -8.13 -3.38
CA GLU A 93 9.23 -8.54 -4.78
C GLU A 93 8.84 -10.02 -4.90
N ALA A 94 9.49 -10.90 -4.13
CA ALA A 94 9.12 -12.31 -4.05
C ALA A 94 7.67 -12.55 -3.56
N ALA A 95 7.09 -11.64 -2.76
CA ALA A 95 5.68 -11.73 -2.40
C ALA A 95 4.76 -11.32 -3.55
N LEU A 96 5.17 -10.32 -4.35
CA LEU A 96 4.46 -9.91 -5.57
C LEU A 96 4.46 -11.03 -6.61
N ASP A 97 5.58 -11.75 -6.76
CA ASP A 97 5.68 -12.86 -7.71
C ASP A 97 4.72 -14.00 -7.35
N ILE A 98 4.63 -14.37 -6.07
CA ILE A 98 3.64 -15.36 -5.61
C ILE A 98 2.21 -14.91 -5.95
N ILE A 99 1.88 -13.63 -5.73
CA ILE A 99 0.54 -13.12 -6.04
C ILE A 99 0.31 -13.15 -7.56
N ARG A 100 1.28 -12.69 -8.36
CA ARG A 100 1.19 -12.64 -9.82
C ARG A 100 0.98 -14.02 -10.42
N GLU A 101 1.76 -15.02 -10.01
CA GLU A 101 1.68 -16.40 -10.51
C GLU A 101 0.36 -17.10 -10.18
N ASN A 102 -0.37 -16.60 -9.18
CA ASN A 102 -1.60 -17.22 -8.70
C ASN A 102 -2.84 -16.33 -8.91
N ALA A 103 -2.69 -15.14 -9.51
CA ALA A 103 -3.76 -14.14 -9.58
C ALA A 103 -4.98 -14.62 -10.39
N GLU A 104 -4.74 -15.44 -11.42
CA GLU A 104 -5.78 -16.01 -12.29
C GLU A 104 -6.62 -17.09 -11.60
N TRP A 105 -6.02 -17.89 -10.72
CA TRP A 105 -6.61 -19.14 -10.22
C TRP A 105 -6.85 -19.17 -8.71
N SER A 106 -6.53 -18.09 -7.99
CA SER A 106 -6.66 -18.02 -6.54
C SER A 106 -7.39 -16.77 -6.10
N THR A 107 -8.15 -16.90 -5.02
CA THR A 107 -8.83 -15.78 -4.38
C THR A 107 -7.87 -15.01 -3.46
N PRO A 108 -8.14 -13.73 -3.16
CA PRO A 108 -7.38 -12.97 -2.18
C PRO A 108 -7.25 -13.68 -0.83
N VAL A 109 -8.30 -14.37 -0.37
CA VAL A 109 -8.32 -15.05 0.93
C VAL A 109 -7.32 -16.21 0.98
N GLU A 110 -7.24 -17.00 -0.10
CA GLU A 110 -6.26 -18.10 -0.22
C GLU A 110 -4.83 -17.56 -0.31
N LEU A 111 -4.64 -16.46 -1.06
CA LEU A 111 -3.35 -15.81 -1.20
C LEU A 111 -2.86 -15.17 0.08
N VAL A 112 -3.75 -14.65 0.92
CA VAL A 112 -3.39 -14.11 2.24
C VAL A 112 -2.67 -15.16 3.07
N GLY A 113 -3.23 -16.37 3.17
CA GLY A 113 -2.59 -17.47 3.90
C GLY A 113 -1.23 -17.86 3.31
N LYS A 114 -1.16 -18.03 1.99
CA LYS A 114 0.07 -18.45 1.28
C LYS A 114 1.20 -17.41 1.42
N VAL A 115 0.89 -16.14 1.19
CA VAL A 115 1.89 -15.06 1.22
C VAL A 115 2.32 -14.76 2.66
N GLN A 116 1.41 -14.73 3.62
CA GLN A 116 1.77 -14.43 5.01
C GLN A 116 2.57 -15.55 5.69
N ALA A 117 2.43 -16.80 5.23
CA ALA A 117 3.28 -17.90 5.69
C ALA A 117 4.78 -17.66 5.35
N ALA A 118 5.06 -17.08 4.18
CA ALA A 118 6.42 -16.74 3.74
C ALA A 118 6.85 -15.30 4.17
N PHE A 119 5.89 -14.38 4.25
CA PHE A 119 6.11 -12.96 4.50
C PHE A 119 5.13 -12.40 5.55
N PRO A 120 5.34 -12.68 6.85
CA PRO A 120 4.39 -12.31 7.91
C PRO A 120 4.14 -10.80 8.08
N ALA A 121 5.06 -9.97 7.59
CA ALA A 121 4.96 -8.51 7.67
C ALA A 121 4.03 -7.91 6.60
N VAL A 122 3.65 -8.67 5.57
CA VAL A 122 2.76 -8.21 4.50
C VAL A 122 1.32 -8.28 4.98
N SER A 123 0.59 -7.17 4.87
CA SER A 123 -0.80 -7.11 5.31
C SER A 123 -1.76 -7.70 4.27
N ALA A 124 -2.90 -8.22 4.73
CA ALA A 124 -3.94 -8.72 3.83
C ALA A 124 -4.44 -7.67 2.84
N GLN A 125 -4.49 -6.40 3.25
CA GLN A 125 -4.86 -5.28 2.38
C GLN A 125 -3.87 -5.08 1.23
N GLN A 126 -2.56 -5.23 1.50
CA GLN A 126 -1.55 -5.14 0.45
C GLN A 126 -1.70 -6.27 -0.55
N ILE A 127 -1.94 -7.49 -0.06
CA ILE A 127 -2.14 -8.69 -0.88
C ILE A 127 -3.37 -8.52 -1.76
N HIS A 128 -4.50 -8.08 -1.19
CA HIS A 128 -5.73 -7.85 -1.94
C HIS A 128 -5.55 -6.79 -3.03
N ARG A 129 -4.85 -5.69 -2.73
CA ARG A 129 -4.58 -4.65 -3.74
C ARG A 129 -3.71 -5.16 -4.88
N ALA A 130 -2.62 -5.87 -4.57
CA ALA A 130 -1.76 -6.45 -5.59
C ALA A 130 -2.50 -7.51 -6.43
N TRP A 131 -3.33 -8.33 -5.80
CA TRP A 131 -4.18 -9.28 -6.51
C TRP A 131 -5.17 -8.57 -7.43
N MET A 132 -5.84 -7.51 -6.97
CA MET A 132 -6.73 -6.71 -7.83
C MET A 132 -6.00 -6.20 -9.07
N GLU A 133 -4.81 -5.59 -8.90
CA GLU A 133 -4.00 -5.06 -10.01
C GLU A 133 -3.55 -6.15 -11.00
N PHE A 134 -3.16 -7.34 -10.53
CA PHE A 134 -2.76 -8.43 -11.43
C PHE A 134 -3.94 -9.16 -12.05
N SER A 135 -5.03 -9.34 -11.29
CA SER A 135 -6.24 -10.02 -11.76
C SER A 135 -6.95 -9.20 -12.85
N GLU A 136 -6.80 -7.88 -12.83
CA GLU A 136 -7.41 -6.96 -13.80
C GLU A 136 -7.10 -7.34 -15.26
N LEU A 137 -5.91 -7.89 -15.52
CA LEU A 137 -5.52 -8.39 -16.85
C LEU A 137 -6.45 -9.50 -17.39
N TYR A 138 -7.13 -10.24 -16.52
CA TYR A 138 -7.94 -11.39 -16.88
C TYR A 138 -9.43 -11.05 -16.98
N TRP A 139 -9.90 -9.97 -16.35
CA TRP A 139 -11.33 -9.63 -16.32
C TRP A 139 -11.68 -8.26 -16.89
N ARG A 140 -10.72 -7.35 -17.09
CA ARG A 140 -10.95 -6.00 -17.60
C ARG A 140 -10.81 -5.91 -19.12
N PHE A 141 -11.91 -6.15 -19.82
CA PHE A 141 -12.09 -5.98 -21.27
C PHE A 141 -12.69 -4.61 -21.65
N ASP A 142 -13.18 -3.85 -20.67
CA ASP A 142 -13.79 -2.54 -20.86
C ASP A 142 -13.53 -1.63 -19.65
N ASP A 143 -13.68 -0.31 -19.82
CA ASP A 143 -13.56 0.65 -18.71
C ASP A 143 -14.76 0.57 -17.76
N ALA A 144 -15.92 0.18 -18.28
CA ALA A 144 -17.11 -0.08 -17.47
C ALA A 144 -17.16 -1.55 -17.03
N GLN A 145 -17.40 -1.78 -15.74
CA GLN A 145 -17.40 -3.13 -15.14
C GLN A 145 -18.45 -4.07 -15.76
N LEU A 146 -19.65 -3.58 -16.04
CA LEU A 146 -20.74 -4.41 -16.57
C LEU A 146 -20.46 -4.90 -18.01
N PRO A 147 -20.11 -4.04 -18.98
CA PRO A 147 -19.67 -4.49 -20.31
C PRO A 147 -18.47 -5.43 -20.28
N SER A 148 -17.53 -5.20 -19.35
CA SER A 148 -16.37 -6.08 -19.17
C SER A 148 -16.77 -7.48 -18.72
N ALA A 149 -17.69 -7.58 -17.75
CA ALA A 149 -18.22 -8.84 -17.27
C ALA A 149 -19.06 -9.57 -18.34
N GLU A 150 -19.88 -8.85 -19.10
CA GLU A 150 -20.65 -9.44 -20.20
C GLU A 150 -19.74 -10.06 -21.27
N LYS A 151 -18.68 -9.36 -21.68
CA LYS A 151 -17.70 -9.87 -22.64
C LYS A 151 -16.99 -11.12 -22.13
N LEU A 152 -16.53 -11.11 -20.87
CA LEU A 152 -15.88 -12.25 -20.24
C LEU A 152 -16.82 -13.48 -20.19
N LEU A 153 -18.09 -13.27 -19.83
CA LEU A 153 -19.08 -14.34 -19.77
C LEU A 153 -19.42 -14.89 -21.16
N GLN A 154 -19.43 -14.04 -22.20
CA GLN A 154 -19.61 -14.48 -23.59
C GLN A 154 -18.42 -15.30 -24.08
N GLU A 155 -17.19 -14.90 -23.76
CA GLU A 155 -15.97 -15.65 -24.13
C GLU A 155 -15.95 -17.05 -23.51
N HIS A 156 -16.45 -17.19 -22.29
CA HIS A 156 -16.57 -18.47 -21.58
C HIS A 156 -17.98 -19.09 -21.67
N GLY A 157 -18.78 -18.72 -22.67
CA GLY A 157 -20.18 -19.15 -22.80
C GLY A 157 -20.39 -20.67 -22.87
N ASP A 158 -19.37 -21.42 -23.27
CA ASP A 158 -19.40 -22.90 -23.28
C ASP A 158 -19.30 -23.52 -21.87
N ASP A 159 -18.67 -22.82 -20.93
CA ASP A 159 -18.42 -23.27 -19.55
C ASP A 159 -19.34 -22.58 -18.52
N VAL A 160 -20.11 -21.56 -18.94
CA VAL A 160 -20.91 -20.70 -18.06
C VAL A 160 -22.37 -20.60 -18.54
N HIS A 161 -23.31 -20.95 -17.67
CA HIS A 161 -24.73 -20.69 -17.92
C HIS A 161 -25.16 -19.37 -17.27
N ILE A 162 -25.64 -18.45 -18.10
CA ILE A 162 -26.23 -17.17 -17.68
C ILE A 162 -27.74 -17.37 -17.58
N PHE A 163 -28.31 -17.09 -16.41
CA PHE A 163 -29.75 -17.15 -16.18
C PHE A 163 -30.30 -15.74 -16.01
N GLU A 164 -31.37 -15.41 -16.74
CA GLU A 164 -32.20 -14.26 -16.42
C GLU A 164 -33.21 -14.67 -15.34
N PRO A 165 -33.21 -14.03 -14.16
CA PRO A 165 -34.13 -14.40 -13.11
C PRO A 165 -35.57 -13.99 -13.47
N GLU A 166 -36.43 -14.94 -13.80
CA GLU A 166 -37.86 -14.70 -14.00
C GLU A 166 -38.54 -14.35 -12.66
N GLY A 167 -39.27 -13.23 -12.63
CA GLY A 167 -40.14 -12.87 -11.50
C GLY A 167 -39.55 -11.96 -10.41
N VAL A 168 -38.33 -11.45 -10.56
CA VAL A 168 -37.78 -10.44 -9.63
C VAL A 168 -38.43 -9.08 -9.90
N ARG A 169 -39.48 -8.76 -9.14
CA ARG A 169 -40.06 -7.40 -9.13
C ARG A 169 -39.12 -6.47 -8.36
N CYS A 170 -38.30 -5.72 -9.08
CA CYS A 170 -37.56 -4.59 -8.51
C CYS A 170 -38.53 -3.43 -8.26
N ALA A 171 -39.03 -3.29 -7.04
CA ALA A 171 -39.76 -2.08 -6.65
C ALA A 171 -38.76 -0.94 -6.47
N PHE A 172 -38.73 -0.02 -7.45
CA PHE A 172 -38.01 1.25 -7.36
C PHE A 172 -38.84 2.22 -6.53
N ASP A 173 -38.53 2.32 -5.24
CA ASP A 173 -38.97 3.42 -4.39
C ASP A 173 -38.07 4.63 -4.70
N ALA A 174 -38.65 5.63 -5.37
CA ALA A 174 -38.00 6.88 -5.74
C ALA A 174 -38.16 7.98 -4.67
N SER A 175 -38.33 7.63 -3.39
CA SER A 175 -38.66 8.58 -2.33
C SER A 175 -37.57 8.81 -1.29
N SER A 176 -36.43 8.13 -1.38
CA SER A 176 -35.27 8.40 -0.53
C SER A 176 -34.06 8.82 -1.35
N SER A 177 -33.64 10.07 -1.15
CA SER A 177 -32.41 10.65 -1.71
C SER A 177 -31.18 10.01 -1.07
N ALA A 178 -30.82 8.82 -1.52
CA ALA A 178 -29.51 8.23 -1.31
C ALA A 178 -29.19 7.35 -2.51
N PHE A 179 -28.13 7.70 -3.23
CA PHE A 179 -27.57 6.94 -4.34
C PHE A 179 -27.41 5.47 -3.95
N HIS A 180 -28.29 4.60 -4.46
CA HIS A 180 -28.17 3.16 -4.35
C HIS A 180 -28.22 2.60 -5.76
N VAL A 181 -27.03 2.26 -6.28
CA VAL A 181 -26.85 1.66 -7.60
C VAL A 181 -27.54 0.30 -7.60
N SER A 182 -28.47 0.10 -8.54
CA SER A 182 -29.18 -1.16 -8.77
C SER A 182 -28.19 -2.31 -8.96
N MET A 183 -28.29 -3.28 -8.06
CA MET A 183 -27.55 -4.53 -8.10
C MET A 183 -28.24 -5.48 -9.09
N TYR A 184 -27.68 -5.63 -10.29
CA TYR A 184 -28.04 -6.75 -11.17
C TYR A 184 -27.49 -8.02 -10.54
N VAL A 185 -28.36 -8.85 -9.96
CA VAL A 185 -27.98 -10.17 -9.47
C VAL A 185 -28.02 -11.13 -10.64
N THR A 186 -26.94 -11.15 -11.43
CA THR A 186 -26.70 -12.24 -12.38
C THR A 186 -26.17 -13.43 -11.59
N VAL A 187 -26.98 -14.47 -11.45
CA VAL A 187 -26.55 -15.73 -10.83
C VAL A 187 -25.72 -16.49 -11.86
N VAL A 188 -24.40 -16.44 -11.72
CA VAL A 188 -23.45 -17.17 -12.55
C VAL A 188 -23.16 -18.52 -11.91
N GLN A 189 -23.58 -19.62 -12.54
CA GLN A 189 -23.24 -20.97 -12.09
C GLN A 189 -22.07 -21.49 -12.92
N VAL A 190 -20.87 -21.48 -12.34
CA VAL A 190 -19.64 -22.00 -12.97
C VAL A 190 -19.55 -23.50 -12.73
N ARG A 191 -19.42 -24.31 -13.79
CA ARG A 191 -19.14 -25.75 -13.65
C ARG A 191 -17.68 -25.94 -13.24
N LYS A 192 -17.43 -26.59 -12.09
CA LYS A 192 -16.09 -27.12 -11.77
C LYS A 192 -15.77 -28.22 -12.77
N ARG A 193 -14.79 -28.02 -13.66
CA ARG A 193 -14.16 -29.12 -14.39
C ARG A 193 -13.56 -30.08 -13.36
N ALA A 194 -14.06 -31.32 -13.35
CA ALA A 194 -13.38 -32.40 -12.65
C ALA A 194 -12.02 -32.61 -13.32
N LEU A 195 -10.94 -32.48 -12.55
CA LEU A 195 -9.62 -32.93 -12.99
C LEU A 195 -9.71 -34.44 -13.19
N ASN A 196 -9.73 -34.88 -14.45
CA ASN A 196 -9.50 -36.27 -14.80
C ASN A 196 -8.06 -36.61 -14.42
N THR A 197 -7.88 -37.30 -13.29
CA THR A 197 -6.67 -38.07 -13.01
C THR A 197 -6.63 -39.25 -13.99
N ALA A 198 -5.69 -39.18 -14.95
CA ALA A 198 -5.18 -40.33 -15.68
C ALA A 198 -3.90 -40.82 -14.99
#